data_AF-J6F8Z6-F1
#
_entry.id   AF-J6F8Z6-F1
#
_cell.length_a   1.000
_cell.length_b   1.000
_cell.length_c   1.000
_cell.angle_alpha   90.00
_cell.angle_beta   90.00
_cell.angle_gamma   90.00
#
_symmetry.space_group_name_H-M   'P 1'
#
loop_
_entity.id
_entity.type
_entity.pdbx_description
1 polymer ?
#
loop_
_entity_poly.entity_id
_entity_poly.type
_entity_poly.pdbx_seq_one_letter_code
_entity_poly.pdbx_strand_id
1 'polypeptide(L)' 'MQFDASEHPHRRYNPLTGKHVLVSPHRTKRPWNTEEPVKVQLPEYDPKCYLCPGNKRMGAGECNPQYHDTYSRADI' A
#
# COMPACT_ATOMS: atom_id res chain seq x y z
N MET A 1 13.72 39.77 1.79
CA MET A 1 12.57 38.84 1.68
C MET A 1 12.57 37.92 2.90
N GLN A 2 11.41 37.67 3.49
CA GLN A 2 11.26 36.81 4.66
C GLN A 2 10.91 35.38 4.22
N PHE A 3 11.43 34.38 4.91
CA PHE A 3 11.10 32.98 4.63
C PHE A 3 9.68 32.64 5.09
N ASP A 4 8.86 32.12 4.17
CA ASP A 4 7.59 31.45 4.45
C ASP A 4 7.67 29.96 4.06
N ALA A 5 7.39 29.06 4.99
CA ALA A 5 7.43 27.62 4.76
C ALA A 5 6.31 27.10 3.84
N SER A 6 5.22 27.86 3.69
CA SER A 6 4.10 27.52 2.81
C SER A 6 4.42 27.81 1.35
N GLU A 7 5.36 28.73 1.10
CA GLU A 7 5.72 29.17 -0.24
C GLU A 7 7.08 28.62 -0.69
N HIS A 8 8.06 28.64 0.21
CA HIS A 8 9.45 28.34 -0.13
C HIS A 8 9.85 26.88 0.13
N PRO A 9 10.64 26.27 -0.78
CA PRO A 9 11.23 24.96 -0.55
C PRO A 9 12.11 24.95 0.71
N HIS A 10 12.02 23.88 1.49
CA HIS A 10 12.78 23.72 2.73
C HIS A 10 13.01 22.25 3.07
N ARG A 11 13.82 21.97 4.10
CA ARG A 11 14.02 20.62 4.61
C ARG A 11 13.51 20.50 6.04
N ARG A 12 12.92 19.35 6.37
CA ARG A 12 12.54 18.99 7.74
C ARG A 12 13.31 17.75 8.18
N TYR A 13 13.86 17.78 9.39
CA TYR A 13 14.58 16.63 9.95
C TYR A 13 13.59 15.64 10.56
N ASN A 14 13.77 14.35 10.27
CA ASN A 14 13.05 13.26 10.89
C ASN A 14 13.95 12.60 11.96
N PRO A 15 13.64 12.77 13.26
CA PRO A 15 14.48 12.26 14.35
C PRO A 15 14.45 10.73 14.49
N LEU A 16 13.39 10.06 14.00
CA LEU A 16 13.30 8.59 14.05
C LEU A 16 14.27 7.93 13.07
N THR A 17 14.58 8.59 11.96
CA THR A 17 15.42 8.03 10.89
C THR A 17 16.75 8.74 10.74
N GLY A 18 16.95 9.88 11.40
CA GLY A 18 18.13 10.71 11.27
C GLY A 18 18.27 11.40 9.90
N LYS A 19 17.20 11.46 9.10
CA LYS A 19 17.23 11.94 7.71
C LYS A 19 16.46 13.23 7.53
N HIS A 20 16.78 13.96 6.46
CA HIS A 20 16.03 15.14 6.04
C HIS A 20 15.04 14.81 4.92
N VAL A 21 13.86 15.43 4.97
CA VAL A 21 12.85 15.39 3.91
C VAL A 21 12.80 16.75 3.23
N LEU A 22 12.94 16.78 1.90
CA LEU A 22 12.73 17.99 1.10
C LEU A 22 11.23 18.25 0.93
N VAL A 23 10.80 19.43 1.33
CA VAL A 23 9.45 19.94 1.13
C VAL A 23 9.48 20.93 -0.02
N SER A 24 8.69 20.65 -1.06
CA SER A 24 8.45 21.57 -2.18
C SER A 24 6.96 21.89 -2.24
N PRO A 25 6.49 22.98 -1.58
CA PRO A 25 5.06 23.22 -1.34
C PRO A 25 4.18 23.23 -2.60
N HIS A 26 4.77 23.56 -3.74
CA HIS A 26 4.08 23.72 -5.02
C HIS A 26 4.20 22.53 -5.98
N ARG A 27 4.80 21.40 -5.56
CA ARG A 27 5.06 20.24 -6.43
C ARG A 27 3.80 19.75 -7.14
N THR A 28 2.68 19.71 -6.44
CA THR A 28 1.39 19.18 -6.91
C THR A 28 0.63 20.14 -7.83
N LYS A 29 1.04 21.41 -7.96
CA LYS A 29 0.45 22.35 -8.92
C LYS A 29 0.79 21.99 -10.38
N ARG A 30 1.73 21.08 -10.61
CA ARG A 30 2.03 20.58 -11.95
C ARG A 30 0.91 19.67 -12.42
N PRO A 31 0.40 19.83 -13.66
CA PRO A 31 -0.60 18.93 -14.21
C PRO A 31 -0.02 17.51 -14.26
N TRP A 32 -0.79 16.55 -13.76
CA TRP A 32 -0.43 15.13 -13.78
C TRP A 32 -1.19 14.44 -14.90
N ASN A 33 -0.53 13.55 -15.65
CA ASN A 33 -1.22 12.64 -16.54
C ASN A 33 -1.60 11.40 -15.73
N THR A 34 -2.88 11.22 -15.44
CA THR A 34 -3.37 10.10 -14.61
C THR A 34 -3.96 9.00 -15.48
N GLU A 35 -3.62 7.76 -15.17
CA GLU A 35 -4.39 6.60 -15.62
C GLU A 35 -5.67 6.47 -14.79
N GLU A 36 -6.76 6.00 -15.41
CA GLU A 36 -8.00 5.74 -14.69
C GLU A 36 -7.81 4.57 -13.73
N PRO A 37 -8.35 4.65 -12.50
CA PRO A 37 -8.28 3.53 -11.57
C PRO A 37 -9.08 2.35 -12.12
N VAL A 38 -8.49 1.16 -12.06
CA VAL A 38 -9.21 -0.07 -12.42
C VAL A 38 -10.33 -0.30 -11.41
N LYS A 39 -11.58 -0.18 -11.86
CA LYS A 39 -12.76 -0.56 -11.06
C LYS A 39 -12.96 -2.08 -11.17
N VAL A 40 -12.33 -2.82 -10.26
CA VAL A 40 -12.55 -4.28 -10.16
C VAL A 40 -13.66 -4.55 -9.16
N GLN A 41 -14.71 -5.25 -9.60
CA GLN A 41 -15.63 -5.92 -8.69
C GLN A 41 -15.08 -7.33 -8.44
N LEU A 42 -14.69 -7.60 -7.20
CA LEU A 42 -14.21 -8.91 -6.78
C LEU A 42 -15.36 -9.72 -6.19
N PRO A 43 -15.42 -11.04 -6.44
CA PRO A 43 -16.35 -11.90 -5.73
C PRO A 43 -15.95 -12.01 -4.26
N GLU A 44 -16.91 -12.34 -3.39
CA GLU A 44 -16.65 -12.65 -1.98
C GLU A 44 -15.72 -13.87 -1.82
N TYR A 45 -15.80 -14.79 -2.77
CA TYR A 45 -14.96 -15.99 -2.84
C TYR A 45 -14.52 -16.26 -4.27
N ASP A 46 -13.23 -16.54 -4.46
CA ASP A 46 -12.68 -17.01 -5.74
C ASP A 46 -12.07 -18.41 -5.53
N PRO A 47 -12.55 -19.48 -6.21
CA PRO A 47 -12.00 -20.83 -6.09
C PRO A 47 -10.54 -20.97 -6.56
N LYS A 48 -10.00 -19.97 -7.27
CA LYS A 48 -8.60 -19.91 -7.69
C LYS A 48 -7.73 -19.07 -6.76
N CYS A 49 -8.31 -18.41 -5.75
CA CYS A 49 -7.56 -17.59 -4.80
C CYS A 49 -6.78 -18.48 -3.83
N TYR A 50 -5.44 -18.38 -3.85
CA TYR A 50 -4.56 -19.14 -2.96
C TYR A 50 -4.68 -18.77 -1.48
N LEU A 51 -5.35 -17.66 -1.16
CA LEU A 51 -5.55 -17.21 0.21
C LEU A 51 -6.92 -17.58 0.77
N CYS A 52 -7.94 -17.79 -0.07
CA CYS A 52 -9.32 -18.04 0.39
C CYS A 52 -9.45 -19.35 1.19
N PRO A 53 -10.39 -19.41 2.17
CA PRO A 53 -10.65 -20.61 2.98
C PRO A 53 -10.88 -21.85 2.12
N GLY A 54 -10.35 -23.01 2.51
CA GLY A 54 -10.58 -24.27 1.80
C GLY A 54 -9.86 -24.45 0.46
N ASN A 55 -9.36 -23.38 -0.16
CA ASN A 55 -8.64 -23.48 -1.44
C ASN A 55 -7.24 -24.07 -1.26
N LYS A 56 -6.75 -24.70 -2.33
CA LYS A 56 -5.35 -25.12 -2.43
C LYS A 56 -4.44 -23.90 -2.42
N ARG A 57 -3.35 -23.96 -1.66
CA ARG A 57 -2.31 -22.94 -1.70
C ARG A 57 -1.38 -23.15 -2.88
N MET A 58 -0.70 -22.07 -3.25
CA MET A 58 0.41 -22.14 -4.20
C MET A 58 1.57 -22.95 -3.57
N GLY A 59 2.15 -23.88 -4.34
CA GLY A 59 3.42 -24.54 -4.01
C GLY A 59 3.40 -25.69 -2.99
N ALA A 60 2.47 -25.71 -2.02
CA ALA A 60 2.51 -26.67 -0.91
C ALA A 60 1.61 -27.91 -1.07
N GLY A 61 0.70 -27.94 -2.05
CA GLY A 61 -0.29 -29.02 -2.20
C GLY A 61 -1.36 -29.08 -1.10
N GLU A 62 -1.17 -28.34 -0.01
CA GLU A 62 -2.09 -28.19 1.11
C GLU A 62 -3.23 -27.21 0.82
N CYS A 63 -4.38 -27.43 1.46
CA CYS A 63 -5.49 -26.50 1.45
C CYS A 63 -5.42 -25.53 2.63
N ASN A 64 -5.92 -24.32 2.44
CA ASN A 64 -6.28 -23.43 3.55
C ASN A 64 -7.33 -24.13 4.43
N PRO A 65 -7.25 -24.02 5.76
CA PRO A 65 -8.37 -24.44 6.61
C PRO A 65 -9.62 -23.61 6.29
N GLN A 66 -10.78 -24.12 6.68
CA GLN A 66 -12.03 -23.39 6.60
C GLN A 66 -12.07 -22.36 7.73
N TYR A 67 -11.50 -21.17 7.49
CA TYR A 67 -11.51 -20.07 8.43
C TYR A 67 -12.68 -19.11 8.13
N HIS A 68 -13.24 -18.51 9.19
CA HIS A 68 -14.34 -17.54 9.09
C HIS A 68 -13.91 -16.13 9.53
N ASP A 69 -12.68 -15.97 10.00
CA ASP A 69 -12.05 -14.71 10.41
C ASP A 69 -10.56 -14.76 10.04
N THR A 70 -9.77 -13.80 10.49
CA THR A 70 -8.33 -13.67 10.25
C THR A 70 -7.61 -15.01 10.46
N TYR A 71 -6.90 -15.45 9.42
CA TYR A 71 -6.07 -16.63 9.45
C TYR A 71 -4.60 -16.24 9.28
N SER A 72 -3.77 -16.60 10.26
CA SER A 72 -2.31 -16.47 10.19
C SER A 72 -1.68 -17.85 10.17
N ARG A 73 -0.68 -18.04 9.30
CA ARG A 73 0.09 -19.27 9.18
C ARG A 73 1.47 -19.02 9.80
N ALA A 74 1.93 -19.95 10.63
CA ALA A 74 3.15 -19.77 11.43
C ALA A 74 4.41 -20.42 10.81
N ASP A 75 4.27 -21.20 9.75
CA ASP A 75 5.33 -22.03 9.16
C ASP A 75 5.88 -21.46 7.83
N ILE A 76 6.16 -20.16 7.81
CA ILE A 76 7.09 -19.54 6.85
C ILE A 76 8.41 -19.28 7.55
#